data_AF-A0A3S1A6L8-F1
#
_entry.id   AF-A0A3S1A6L8-F1
#
_cell.length_a   1.000
_cell.length_b   1.000
_cell.length_c   1.000
_cell.angle_alpha   90.00
_cell.angle_beta   90.00
_cell.angle_gamma   90.00
#
_symmetry.space_group_name_H-M   'P 1'
#
loop_
_entity.id
_entity.type
_entity.pdbx_description
1 polymer ?
#
loop_
_entity_poly.entity_id
_entity_poly.type
_entity_poly.pdbx_seq_one_letter_code
_entity_poly.pdbx_strand_id
1 'polypeptide(L)'
;MQKFIYRIYHFSSAIQHKLKKRVTISGFAVIFCLIFSASLGLDTNQSMTYQIFTFLLSIVLISIVSTLLFRYRFQGNRTLPKFATVGIKLKYRLVIHNKTNKIQTKLKLFENFADPRPTWKEFLETPEPGEDKRTNIDIKLGSYRWLWLVAHKQCGTAKTIELPPLLP
;
A
#
# COMPACT_ATOMS: atom_id res chain seq x y z
N MET A 1 10.15 -12.33 21.40
CA MET A 1 9.62 -12.74 20.07
C MET A 1 8.41 -11.91 19.62
N GLN A 2 7.36 -11.75 20.43
CA GLN A 2 6.13 -11.04 20.01
C GLN A 2 6.37 -9.59 19.54
N LYS A 3 7.28 -8.83 20.17
CA LYS A 3 7.64 -7.46 19.72
C LYS A 3 8.22 -7.44 18.31
N PHE A 4 9.01 -8.45 17.96
CA PHE A 4 9.62 -8.57 16.63
C PHE A 4 8.56 -8.91 15.57
N ILE A 5 7.68 -9.87 15.89
CA ILE A 5 6.55 -10.25 15.03
C ILE A 5 5.65 -9.04 14.76
N TYR A 6 5.28 -8.28 15.80
CA TYR A 6 4.53 -7.04 15.65
C TYR A 6 5.24 -6.01 14.77
N ARG A 7 6.55 -5.80 14.97
CA ARG A 7 7.33 -4.87 14.13
C ARG A 7 7.30 -5.31 12.66
N ILE A 8 7.43 -6.60 12.39
CA ILE A 8 7.31 -7.15 11.03
C ILE A 8 5.92 -6.86 10.46
N TYR A 9 4.83 -7.19 11.16
CA TYR A 9 3.47 -6.95 10.66
C TYR A 9 3.18 -5.46 10.45
N HIS A 10 3.61 -4.63 11.39
CA HIS A 10 3.42 -3.18 11.30
C HIS A 10 4.19 -2.58 10.12
N PHE A 11 5.43 -3.03 9.90
CA PHE A 11 6.28 -2.58 8.80
C PHE A 11 5.79 -3.12 7.44
N SER A 12 5.45 -4.41 7.37
CA SER A 12 4.94 -5.03 6.15
C SER A 12 3.63 -4.40 5.71
N SER A 13 2.72 -4.13 6.64
CA SER A 13 1.46 -3.42 6.36
C SER A 13 1.71 -1.98 5.86
N ALA A 14 2.69 -1.27 6.46
CA ALA A 14 3.09 0.06 5.99
C ALA A 14 3.59 0.03 4.55
N ILE A 15 4.46 -0.92 4.24
CA ILE A 15 5.06 -1.11 2.92
C ILE A 15 3.97 -1.48 1.93
N GLN A 16 3.16 -2.50 2.22
CA GLN A 16 2.11 -2.98 1.34
C GLN A 16 1.13 -1.85 0.99
N HIS A 17 0.74 -1.04 1.96
CA HIS A 17 -0.16 0.10 1.74
C HIS A 17 0.48 1.17 0.84
N LYS A 18 1.77 1.45 1.00
CA LYS A 18 2.51 2.38 0.13
C LYS A 18 2.73 1.82 -1.27
N LEU A 19 3.14 0.57 -1.39
CA LEU A 19 3.41 -0.10 -2.66
C LEU A 19 2.15 -0.22 -3.50
N LYS A 20 1.01 -0.62 -2.91
CA LYS A 20 -0.27 -0.72 -3.63
C LYS A 20 -0.72 0.61 -4.26
N LYS A 21 -0.30 1.74 -3.69
CA LYS A 21 -0.63 3.08 -4.20
C LYS A 21 0.36 3.62 -5.23
N ARG A 22 1.62 3.19 -5.19
CA ARG A 22 2.71 3.81 -5.98
C ARG A 22 3.30 2.90 -7.05
N VAL A 23 3.26 1.59 -6.86
CA VAL A 23 3.90 0.63 -7.76
C VAL A 23 2.85 0.04 -8.68
N THR A 24 3.05 0.23 -9.98
CA THR A 24 2.22 -0.37 -11.03
C THR A 24 2.55 -1.85 -11.19
N ILE A 25 1.67 -2.60 -11.85
CA ILE A 25 1.90 -4.03 -12.16
C ILE A 25 3.23 -4.20 -12.92
N SER A 26 3.50 -3.33 -13.91
CA SER A 26 4.78 -3.31 -14.62
C SER A 26 5.96 -2.98 -13.71
N GLY A 27 5.79 -2.07 -12.74
CA GLY A 27 6.82 -1.77 -11.74
C GLY A 27 7.15 -2.97 -10.85
N PHE A 28 6.16 -3.77 -10.46
CA PHE A 28 6.40 -5.03 -9.74
C PHE A 28 7.18 -6.03 -10.58
N ALA A 29 6.88 -6.16 -11.88
CA ALA A 29 7.64 -7.01 -12.79
C ALA A 29 9.11 -6.58 -12.88
N VAL A 30 9.37 -5.27 -13.00
CA VAL A 30 10.75 -4.73 -13.01
C VAL A 30 11.49 -5.04 -11.71
N ILE A 31 10.85 -4.85 -10.55
CA ILE A 31 11.46 -5.17 -9.25
C ILE A 31 11.74 -6.67 -9.12
N PHE A 32 10.81 -7.52 -9.58
CA PHE A 32 11.00 -8.96 -9.56
C PHE A 32 12.18 -9.39 -10.46
N CYS A 33 12.25 -8.89 -11.69
CA CYS A 33 13.38 -9.12 -12.59
C CYS A 33 14.70 -8.62 -12.00
N LEU A 34 14.68 -7.48 -11.30
CA LEU A 34 15.86 -6.93 -10.64
C LEU A 34 16.36 -7.88 -9.54
N ILE A 35 15.48 -8.38 -8.67
CA ILE A 35 15.85 -9.33 -7.62
C ILE A 35 16.39 -10.63 -8.23
N PHE A 36 15.73 -11.13 -9.28
CA PHE A 36 16.16 -12.34 -9.97
C PHE A 36 17.55 -12.18 -10.61
N SER A 37 17.78 -11.06 -11.31
CA SER A 37 19.08 -10.73 -11.89
C SER A 37 20.17 -10.55 -10.82
N ALA A 38 19.83 -10.00 -9.65
CA ALA A 38 20.76 -9.87 -8.54
C ALA A 38 21.17 -11.24 -7.98
N SER A 39 20.22 -12.17 -7.86
CA SER A 39 20.48 -13.53 -7.38
C SER A 39 21.35 -14.33 -8.35
N LEU A 40 21.12 -14.19 -9.65
CA LEU A 40 21.93 -14.85 -10.69
C LEU A 40 23.29 -14.18 -10.90
N GLY A 41 23.38 -12.87 -10.65
CA GLY A 41 24.62 -12.09 -10.81
C GLY A 41 25.67 -12.34 -9.74
N LEU A 42 25.37 -13.12 -8.69
CA LEU A 42 26.36 -13.57 -7.70
C LEU A 42 27.40 -14.51 -8.35
N ASP A 43 27.02 -15.26 -9.37
CA ASP A 43 27.96 -15.95 -10.25
C ASP A 43 28.50 -14.97 -11.30
N THR A 44 29.52 -14.21 -10.88
CA THR A 44 30.17 -13.12 -11.63
C THR A 44 30.81 -13.54 -12.98
N ASN A 45 30.72 -14.82 -13.37
CA ASN A 45 31.23 -15.33 -14.64
C ASN A 45 30.39 -14.91 -15.86
N GLN A 46 29.18 -14.36 -15.66
CA GLN A 46 28.31 -13.92 -16.76
C GLN A 46 28.18 -12.39 -16.84
N SER A 47 28.84 -11.78 -17.82
CA SER A 47 28.84 -10.32 -18.06
C SER A 47 27.46 -9.75 -18.43
N MET A 48 26.58 -10.55 -19.06
CA MET A 48 25.22 -10.13 -19.44
C MET A 48 24.31 -9.87 -18.23
N THR A 49 24.42 -10.69 -17.17
CA THR A 49 23.53 -10.59 -15.99
C THR A 49 23.74 -9.29 -15.24
N TYR A 50 24.99 -8.84 -15.11
CA TYR A 50 25.33 -7.56 -14.50
C TYR A 50 24.79 -6.36 -15.30
N GLN A 51 24.84 -6.42 -16.63
CA GLN A 51 24.29 -5.37 -17.49
C GLN A 51 22.77 -5.23 -17.32
N ILE A 52 22.05 -6.35 -17.28
CA ILE A 52 20.60 -6.35 -17.02
C ILE A 52 20.30 -5.77 -15.64
N PHE A 53 21.03 -6.21 -14.60
CA PHE A 53 20.84 -5.71 -13.24
C PHE A 53 21.04 -4.20 -13.14
N THR A 54 22.16 -3.68 -13.66
CA THR A 54 22.48 -2.24 -13.61
C THR A 54 21.48 -1.40 -14.39
N PHE A 55 21.01 -1.89 -15.53
CA PHE A 55 19.96 -1.24 -16.32
C PHE A 55 18.63 -1.16 -15.55
N LEU A 56 18.16 -2.28 -15.01
CA LEU A 56 16.92 -2.32 -14.21
C LEU A 56 17.04 -1.43 -12.96
N LEU A 57 18.19 -1.44 -12.29
CA LEU A 57 18.46 -0.61 -11.13
C LEU A 57 18.36 0.88 -11.48
N SER A 58 18.95 1.27 -12.62
CA SER A 58 18.88 2.64 -13.11
C SER A 58 17.45 3.10 -13.37
N ILE A 59 16.62 2.26 -14.00
CA ILE A 59 15.18 2.55 -14.21
C ILE A 59 14.46 2.77 -12.88
N VAL A 60 14.70 1.91 -11.89
CA VAL A 60 14.07 2.02 -10.56
C VAL A 60 14.49 3.31 -9.87
N LEU A 61 15.78 3.66 -9.90
CA LEU A 61 16.29 4.89 -9.29
C LEU A 61 15.69 6.15 -9.95
N ILE A 62 15.68 6.21 -11.28
CA ILE A 62 15.08 7.32 -12.03
C ILE A 62 13.58 7.45 -11.69
N SER A 63 12.87 6.32 -11.56
CA SER A 63 11.45 6.31 -11.19
C SER A 63 11.22 6.84 -9.77
N ILE A 64 12.06 6.47 -8.80
CA ILE A 64 12.00 6.98 -7.43
C ILE A 64 12.25 8.49 -7.40
N VAL A 65 13.31 8.96 -8.06
CA VAL A 65 13.64 10.39 -8.14
C VAL A 65 12.51 11.18 -8.78
N SER A 66 11.97 10.70 -9.90
CA SER A 66 10.84 11.33 -10.60
C SER A 66 9.59 11.40 -9.70
N THR A 67 9.34 10.37 -8.89
CA THR A 67 8.21 10.34 -7.94
C THR A 67 8.38 11.39 -6.83
N LEU A 68 9.60 11.62 -6.37
CA LEU A 68 9.90 12.63 -5.34
C LEU A 68 9.81 14.06 -5.88
N LEU A 69 10.14 14.26 -7.16
CA LEU A 69 10.04 15.57 -7.83
C LEU A 69 8.60 15.93 -8.23
N PHE A 70 7.70 14.96 -8.34
CA PHE A 70 6.31 15.19 -8.71
C PHE A 70 5.53 15.92 -7.59
N ARG A 71 5.23 17.21 -7.81
CA ARG A 71 4.43 18.05 -6.90
C ARG A 71 2.95 18.01 -7.27
N TYR A 72 2.11 17.49 -6.37
CA TYR A 72 0.66 17.52 -6.52
C TYR A 72 0.13 18.94 -6.36
N ARG A 73 -0.52 19.48 -7.40
CA ARG A 73 -1.20 20.78 -7.39
C ARG A 73 -2.69 20.59 -7.66
N PHE A 74 -3.35 19.80 -6.80
CA PHE A 74 -4.78 19.55 -6.84
C PHE A 74 -5.43 19.92 -5.52
N GLN A 75 -6.67 20.38 -5.56
CA GLN A 75 -7.49 20.58 -4.37
C GLN A 75 -8.72 19.68 -4.45
N GLY A 76 -8.90 18.81 -3.46
CA GLY A 76 -10.05 17.91 -3.38
C GLY A 76 -10.90 18.22 -2.17
N ASN A 77 -12.18 18.55 -2.37
CA ASN A 77 -13.16 18.74 -1.31
C ASN A 77 -14.14 17.56 -1.32
N ARG A 78 -14.41 17.01 -0.12
CA ARG A 78 -15.32 15.88 0.08
C ARG A 78 -16.53 16.36 0.86
N THR A 79 -17.73 16.10 0.35
CA THR A 79 -18.97 16.36 1.07
C THR A 79 -19.59 15.03 1.46
N LEU A 80 -19.32 14.60 2.70
CA LEU A 80 -19.82 13.35 3.27
C LEU A 80 -21.19 13.58 3.93
N PRO A 81 -22.08 12.57 3.90
CA PRO A 81 -23.29 12.61 4.71
C PRO A 81 -22.94 12.56 6.20
N LYS A 82 -23.85 13.08 7.05
CA LYS A 82 -23.64 13.14 8.50
C LYS A 82 -23.51 11.77 9.16
N PHE A 83 -24.15 10.76 8.59
CA PHE A 83 -24.18 9.40 9.13
C PHE A 83 -23.91 8.38 8.02
N ALA A 84 -23.31 7.26 8.42
CA ALA A 84 -23.11 6.09 7.58
C ALA A 84 -23.35 4.83 8.43
N THR A 85 -23.88 3.78 7.80
CA THR A 85 -24.20 2.51 8.46
C THR A 85 -23.23 1.42 8.01
N VAL A 86 -22.71 0.64 8.97
CA VAL A 86 -21.81 -0.49 8.69
C VAL A 86 -22.50 -1.48 7.75
N GLY A 87 -21.78 -1.92 6.72
CA GLY A 87 -22.29 -2.86 5.70
C GLY A 87 -23.10 -2.21 4.57
N ILE A 88 -23.45 -0.92 4.67
CA ILE A 88 -24.20 -0.20 3.63
C ILE A 88 -23.24 0.64 2.78
N LYS A 89 -23.42 0.59 1.44
CA LYS A 89 -22.62 1.39 0.50
C LYS A 89 -22.89 2.88 0.69
N LEU A 90 -21.86 3.64 1.07
CA LEU A 90 -21.92 5.09 1.20
C LEU A 90 -21.66 5.78 -0.14
N LYS A 91 -22.55 6.68 -0.55
CA LYS A 91 -22.34 7.57 -1.71
C LYS A 91 -22.09 8.98 -1.21
N TYR A 92 -21.08 9.65 -1.76
CA TYR A 92 -20.74 11.04 -1.45
C TYR A 92 -20.16 11.73 -2.67
N ARG A 93 -20.14 13.06 -2.64
CA ARG A 93 -19.60 13.88 -3.72
C ARG A 93 -18.16 14.30 -3.40
N LEU A 94 -17.30 14.16 -4.40
CA LEU A 94 -15.93 14.64 -4.40
C LEU A 94 -15.79 15.70 -5.49
N VAL A 95 -15.29 16.87 -5.14
CA VAL A 95 -14.99 17.94 -6.08
C VAL A 95 -13.48 18.14 -6.14
N ILE A 96 -12.88 17.91 -7.30
CA ILE A 96 -11.44 18.04 -7.53
C ILE A 96 -11.20 19.24 -8.44
N HIS A 97 -10.36 20.16 -8.00
CA HIS A 97 -9.91 21.31 -8.77
C HIS A 97 -8.44 21.10 -9.14
N ASN A 98 -8.15 21.24 -10.44
CA ASN A 98 -6.79 21.33 -10.95
C ASN A 98 -6.26 22.74 -10.68
N LYS A 99 -5.08 22.89 -10.08
CA LYS A 99 -4.43 24.20 -9.88
C LYS A 99 -3.27 24.41 -10.85
N THR A 100 -3.29 23.72 -11.99
CA THR A 100 -2.25 23.81 -13.01
C THR A 100 -2.85 24.26 -14.32
N ASN A 101 -2.06 25.00 -15.11
CA ASN A 101 -2.48 25.48 -16.44
C ASN A 101 -2.45 24.39 -17.51
N LYS A 102 -2.33 23.11 -17.12
CA LYS A 102 -2.21 21.96 -18.02
C LYS A 102 -3.37 21.00 -17.77
N ILE A 103 -3.87 20.41 -18.85
CA ILE A 103 -4.85 19.32 -18.76
C ILE A 103 -4.15 18.11 -18.13
N GLN A 104 -4.72 17.60 -17.05
CA GLN A 104 -4.18 16.43 -16.34
C GLN A 104 -5.01 15.20 -16.72
N THR A 105 -4.35 14.17 -17.23
CA THR A 105 -5.01 12.95 -17.73
C THR A 105 -4.48 11.71 -17.02
N LYS A 106 -5.20 10.58 -17.15
CA LYS A 106 -4.84 9.26 -16.59
C LYS A 106 -4.66 9.25 -15.06
N LEU A 107 -5.39 10.12 -14.37
CA LEU A 107 -5.37 10.19 -12.91
C LEU A 107 -6.23 9.07 -12.32
N LYS A 108 -5.78 8.53 -11.18
CA LYS A 108 -6.51 7.54 -10.40
C LYS A 108 -6.79 8.08 -9.00
N LEU A 109 -8.04 8.00 -8.59
CA LEU A 109 -8.49 8.34 -7.24
C LEU A 109 -8.30 7.16 -6.30
N PHE A 110 -7.51 7.39 -5.25
CA PHE A 110 -7.37 6.47 -4.13
C PHE A 110 -7.94 7.12 -2.88
N GLU A 111 -8.82 6.39 -2.19
CA GLU A 111 -9.28 6.80 -0.87
C GLU A 111 -8.28 6.42 0.22
N ASN A 112 -8.11 7.32 1.17
CA ASN A 112 -7.27 7.10 2.33
C ASN A 112 -8.14 7.16 3.58
N PHE A 113 -8.37 5.99 4.19
CA PHE A 113 -9.06 5.88 5.47
C PHE A 113 -8.06 6.01 6.62
N ALA A 114 -8.59 6.09 7.84
CA ALA A 114 -7.75 5.98 9.04
C ALA A 114 -6.94 4.68 9.00
N ASP A 115 -5.74 4.74 9.58
CA ASP A 115 -4.84 3.59 9.65
C ASP A 115 -5.45 2.50 10.53
N PRO A 116 -5.75 1.30 9.99
CA PRO A 116 -6.39 0.24 10.75
C PRO A 116 -5.39 -0.57 11.59
N ARG A 117 -4.09 -0.27 11.54
CA ARG A 117 -3.08 -1.06 12.26
C ARG A 117 -3.30 -0.98 13.78
N PRO A 118 -3.30 -2.12 14.49
CA PRO A 118 -3.42 -2.11 15.94
C PRO A 118 -2.15 -1.55 16.57
N THR A 119 -2.30 -0.95 17.75
CA THR A 119 -1.15 -0.59 18.58
C THR A 119 -0.53 -1.84 19.19
N TRP A 120 0.69 -1.72 19.71
CA TRP A 120 1.36 -2.83 20.40
C TRP A 120 0.54 -3.37 21.57
N LYS A 121 -0.10 -2.48 22.34
CA LYS A 121 -0.94 -2.85 23.48
C LYS A 121 -2.16 -3.64 23.03
N GLU A 122 -2.89 -3.13 22.04
CA GLU A 122 -4.06 -3.82 21.46
C GLU A 122 -3.70 -5.20 20.91
N PHE A 123 -2.56 -5.32 20.21
CA PHE A 123 -2.10 -6.59 19.65
C PHE A 123 -1.79 -7.64 20.72
N LEU A 124 -1.32 -7.24 21.91
CA LEU A 124 -1.02 -8.18 22.98
C LEU A 124 -2.24 -8.55 23.82
N GLU A 125 -3.05 -7.55 24.17
CA GLU A 125 -4.07 -7.66 25.21
C GLU A 125 -5.45 -8.06 24.67
N THR A 126 -5.68 -7.94 23.35
CA THR A 126 -6.98 -8.27 22.76
C THR A 126 -6.97 -9.72 22.25
N PRO A 127 -7.66 -10.66 22.92
CA PRO A 127 -7.78 -12.02 22.41
C PRO A 127 -8.68 -12.04 21.17
N GLU A 128 -8.37 -12.92 20.22
CA GLU A 128 -9.23 -13.10 19.06
C GLU A 128 -10.41 -14.03 19.39
N PRO A 129 -11.58 -13.85 18.75
CA PRO A 129 -12.66 -14.83 18.87
C PRO A 129 -12.21 -16.21 18.36
N GLY A 130 -12.27 -17.22 19.22
CA GLY A 130 -11.92 -18.60 18.87
C GLY A 130 -10.42 -18.94 18.99
N GLU A 131 -9.64 -18.13 19.71
CA GLU A 131 -8.23 -18.39 20.00
C GLU A 131 -8.00 -19.77 20.64
N ASP A 132 -8.94 -20.24 21.47
CA ASP A 132 -8.87 -21.54 22.17
C ASP A 132 -8.87 -22.76 21.23
N LYS A 133 -9.33 -22.59 19.98
CA LYS A 133 -9.38 -23.66 18.98
C LYS A 133 -8.12 -23.70 18.11
N ARG A 134 -7.16 -22.81 18.36
CA ARG A 134 -5.96 -22.64 17.51
C ARG A 134 -4.81 -23.49 18.00
N THR A 135 -3.89 -23.78 17.08
CA THR A 135 -2.61 -24.43 17.42
C THR A 135 -1.75 -23.45 18.22
N ASN A 136 -0.92 -23.96 19.14
CA ASN A 136 0.03 -23.14 19.90
C ASN A 136 0.96 -22.27 19.02
N ILE A 137 1.27 -22.73 17.81
CA ILE A 137 2.07 -21.98 16.83
C ILE A 137 1.29 -20.76 16.32
N ASP A 138 0.01 -20.92 16.01
CA ASP A 138 -0.85 -19.85 15.50
C ASP A 138 -1.06 -18.76 16.57
N ILE A 139 -1.25 -19.16 17.83
CA ILE A 139 -1.35 -18.26 18.99
C ILE A 139 -0.05 -17.46 19.15
N LYS A 140 1.11 -18.14 19.05
CA LYS A 140 2.42 -17.49 19.19
C LYS A 140 2.74 -16.52 18.06
N LEU A 141 2.33 -16.84 16.83
CA LEU A 141 2.48 -15.96 15.66
C LEU A 141 1.48 -14.80 15.71
N GLY A 142 0.27 -15.01 16.20
CA GLY A 142 -0.77 -13.99 16.30
C GLY A 142 -1.20 -13.41 14.94
N SER A 143 -1.00 -14.16 13.85
CA SER A 143 -1.35 -13.74 12.48
C SER A 143 -2.86 -13.50 12.34
N TYR A 144 -3.67 -14.42 12.86
CA TYR A 144 -5.13 -14.30 12.87
C TYR A 144 -5.58 -13.09 13.71
N ARG A 145 -5.02 -12.91 14.90
CA ARG A 145 -5.30 -11.77 15.78
C ARG A 145 -4.97 -10.45 15.09
N TRP A 146 -3.84 -10.36 14.41
CA TRP A 146 -3.47 -9.19 13.61
C TRP A 146 -4.51 -8.91 12.51
N LEU A 147 -4.87 -9.93 11.72
CA LEU A 147 -5.85 -9.79 10.63
C LEU A 147 -7.23 -9.38 11.15
N TRP A 148 -7.66 -9.98 12.26
CA TRP A 148 -8.93 -9.67 12.90
C TRP A 148 -8.95 -8.24 13.43
N LEU A 149 -7.91 -7.80 14.14
CA LEU A 149 -7.79 -6.43 14.64
C LEU A 149 -7.80 -5.40 13.50
N VAL A 150 -7.04 -5.67 12.42
CA VAL A 150 -7.04 -4.80 11.23
C VAL A 150 -8.41 -4.74 10.59
N ALA A 151 -9.10 -5.87 10.43
CA ALA A 151 -10.44 -5.91 9.86
C ALA A 151 -11.46 -5.15 10.73
N HIS A 152 -11.35 -5.27 12.05
CA HIS A 152 -12.24 -4.60 13.00
C HIS A 152 -12.01 -3.07 13.03
N LYS A 153 -10.76 -2.63 12.96
CA LYS A 153 -10.40 -1.19 12.94
C LYS A 153 -10.56 -0.55 11.55
N GLN A 154 -10.80 -1.34 10.51
CA GLN A 154 -10.98 -0.83 9.16
C GLN A 154 -12.37 -0.21 8.99
N CYS A 155 -12.43 1.12 9.04
CA CYS A 155 -13.69 1.86 8.93
C CYS A 155 -14.37 1.80 7.55
N GLY A 156 -13.64 1.39 6.50
CA GLY A 156 -14.19 1.34 5.16
C GLY A 156 -13.23 0.82 4.09
N THR A 157 -13.81 0.47 2.95
CA THR A 157 -13.08 0.14 1.72
C THR A 157 -13.64 0.96 0.57
N ALA A 158 -12.77 1.35 -0.35
CA ALA A 158 -13.17 2.01 -1.59
C ALA A 158 -12.37 1.42 -2.74
N LYS A 159 -13.01 1.33 -3.91
CA LYS A 159 -12.36 0.94 -5.14
C LYS A 159 -11.59 2.12 -5.71
N THR A 160 -10.48 1.85 -6.38
CA THR A 160 -9.77 2.85 -7.18
C THR A 160 -10.66 3.25 -8.36
N ILE A 161 -10.80 4.56 -8.59
CA ILE A 161 -11.62 5.12 -9.67
C ILE A 161 -10.71 5.86 -10.63
N GLU A 162 -10.86 5.62 -11.93
CA GLU A 162 -10.17 6.41 -12.95
C GLU A 162 -10.90 7.74 -13.15
N LEU A 163 -10.15 8.84 -13.10
CA LEU A 163 -10.71 10.18 -13.24
C LEU A 163 -10.73 10.59 -14.71
N PRO A 164 -11.77 11.33 -15.14
CA PRO A 164 -11.75 12.00 -16.44
C PRO A 164 -10.63 13.05 -16.50
N PRO A 165 -10.25 13.53 -17.70
CA PRO A 165 -9.33 14.64 -17.86
C PRO A 165 -9.75 15.85 -17.02
N LEU A 166 -8.84 16.33 -16.17
CA LEU A 166 -9.06 17.54 -15.38
C LEU A 166 -8.52 18.74 -16.15
N LEU A 167 -9.44 19.61 -16.58
CA LEU A 167 -9.11 20.89 -17.21
C LEU A 167 -8.48 21.86 -16.19
N PRO A 168 -7.76 22.90 -16.65
CA PRO A 168 -7.23 23.96 -15.79
C PRO A 168 -8.31 24.69 -14.99
#